data_AF-A0A2S9RPD4-F1
#
_entry.id   AF-A0A2S9RPD4-F1
#
_cell.length_a   1.000
_cell.length_b   1.000
_cell.length_c   1.000
_cell.angle_alpha   90.00
_cell.angle_beta   90.00
_cell.angle_gamma   90.00
#
_symmetry.space_group_name_H-M   'P 1'
#
loop_
_entity.id
_entity.type
_entity.pdbx_description
1 polymer ?
#
loop_
_entity_poly.entity_id
_entity_poly.type
_entity_poly.pdbx_seq_one_letter_code
_entity_poly.pdbx_strand_id
1 'polypeptide(L)'
;MRGVLGGYFVYFEQRMWRRKDYKLVFNAIDVCELYDIRNDPEEMHNLFYDPQYNSIKKEMLEEMRTEMKRLNDPLENWVYRIIDEI
;
A
#
# COMPACT_ATOMS: atom_id res chain seq x y z
N MET A 1 17.71 -29.00 15.57
CA MET A 1 17.92 -28.69 14.14
C MET A 1 16.74 -27.86 13.63
N ARG A 2 16.91 -26.54 13.53
CA ARG A 2 16.20 -25.66 12.57
C ARG A 2 17.17 -24.51 12.30
N GLY A 3 18.01 -24.71 11.29
CA GLY A 3 18.93 -23.67 10.84
C GLY A 3 18.12 -22.55 10.22
N VAL A 4 18.12 -21.39 10.86
CA VAL A 4 17.72 -20.16 10.20
C VAL A 4 19.02 -19.60 9.64
N LEU A 5 19.15 -19.67 8.32
CA LEU A 5 20.28 -19.06 7.61
C LEU A 5 20.25 -17.56 7.91
N GLY A 6 21.32 -17.06 8.53
CA GLY A 6 21.53 -15.63 8.68
C GLY A 6 21.71 -14.97 7.32
N GLY A 7 20.95 -13.91 7.08
CA GLY A 7 21.06 -13.05 5.91
C GLY A 7 19.71 -12.45 5.53
N TYR A 8 19.56 -11.13 5.76
CA TYR A 8 18.40 -10.29 5.39
C TYR A 8 17.15 -10.39 6.28
N PHE A 9 17.23 -9.86 7.50
CA PHE A 9 16.06 -9.32 8.19
C PHE A 9 15.68 -7.97 7.55
N VAL A 10 15.13 -8.00 6.33
CA VAL A 10 14.40 -6.83 5.82
C VAL A 10 12.94 -7.08 6.19
N TYR A 11 12.43 -6.30 7.13
CA TYR A 11 10.99 -6.25 7.35
C TYR A 11 10.37 -5.73 6.05
N PHE A 12 9.60 -6.56 5.36
CA PHE A 12 8.84 -6.12 4.20
C PHE A 12 7.64 -5.32 4.71
N GLU A 13 7.85 -4.02 4.91
CA GLU A 13 6.85 -3.09 5.42
C GLU A 13 5.91 -2.55 4.32
N GLN A 14 5.85 -3.27 3.20
CA GLN A 14 5.00 -2.97 2.06
C GLN A 14 3.71 -3.79 2.09
N ARG A 15 2.59 -3.19 1.70
CA ARG A 15 1.31 -3.87 1.45
C ARG A 15 0.75 -3.44 0.11
N MET A 16 0.12 -4.37 -0.60
CA MET A 16 -0.47 -4.13 -1.90
C MET A 16 -1.96 -4.46 -1.88
N TRP A 17 -2.76 -3.56 -2.42
CA TRP A 17 -4.19 -3.71 -2.61
C TRP A 17 -4.53 -3.47 -4.08
N ARG A 18 -5.01 -4.50 -4.77
CA ARG A 18 -5.27 -4.45 -6.21
C ARG A 18 -6.70 -4.79 -6.52
N ARG A 19 -7.34 -3.90 -7.27
CA ARG A 19 -8.66 -4.08 -7.88
C ARG A 19 -8.51 -4.34 -9.39
N LYS A 20 -9.62 -4.26 -10.13
CA LYS A 20 -9.62 -4.37 -11.62
C LYS A 20 -9.26 -3.06 -12.30
N ASP A 21 -9.42 -1.94 -11.59
CA ASP A 21 -9.25 -0.57 -12.07
C ASP A 21 -7.99 0.10 -11.51
N TYR A 22 -7.66 -0.13 -10.24
CA TYR A 22 -6.49 0.47 -9.62
C TYR A 22 -5.65 -0.54 -8.82
N LYS A 23 -4.37 -0.20 -8.65
CA LYS A 23 -3.44 -0.86 -7.73
C LYS A 23 -2.84 0.17 -6.79
N LEU A 24 -2.93 -0.09 -5.50
CA LEU A 24 -2.34 0.68 -4.42
C LEU A 24 -1.21 -0.12 -3.79
N VAL A 25 -0.07 0.51 -3.59
CA VAL A 25 1.07 -0.04 -2.87
C VAL A 25 1.43 0.92 -1.74
N PHE A 26 1.21 0.50 -0.50
CA PHE A 26 1.63 1.21 0.70
C PHE A 26 3.03 0.75 1.09
N ASN A 27 3.92 1.68 1.38
CA ASN A 27 5.25 1.41 1.92
C ASN A 27 5.46 2.26 3.18
N ALA A 28 5.81 1.65 4.30
CA ALA A 28 5.99 2.38 5.56
C ALA A 28 7.32 3.16 5.63
N ILE A 29 8.32 2.80 4.82
CA ILE A 29 9.68 3.36 4.86
C ILE A 29 10.07 4.15 3.61
N ASP A 30 9.22 4.16 2.59
CA ASP A 30 9.50 4.79 1.30
C ASP A 30 8.20 5.33 0.67
N VAL A 31 8.29 5.75 -0.59
CA VAL A 31 7.16 6.27 -1.37
C VAL A 31 6.04 5.25 -1.50
N CYS A 32 4.82 5.74 -1.38
CA CYS A 32 3.62 4.98 -1.71
C CYS A 32 3.28 5.15 -3.19
N GLU A 33 2.57 4.18 -3.74
CA GLU A 33 2.27 4.12 -5.17
C GLU A 33 0.79 3.88 -5.44
N LEU A 34 0.27 4.54 -6.47
CA LEU A 34 -1.08 4.33 -6.99
C LEU A 34 -1.00 4.28 -8.51
N TYR A 35 -1.55 3.22 -9.11
CA TYR A 35 -1.57 3.01 -10.55
C TYR A 35 -2.99 2.80 -11.06
N ASP A 36 -3.34 3.48 -12.15
CA ASP A 36 -4.56 3.23 -12.93
C ASP A 36 -4.31 2.07 -13.90
N ILE A 37 -4.77 0.88 -13.54
CA ILE A 37 -4.52 -0.35 -14.31
C ILE A 37 -5.24 -0.35 -15.65
N ARG A 38 -6.29 0.45 -15.83
CA ARG A 38 -7.03 0.51 -17.10
C ARG A 38 -6.30 1.36 -18.13
N ASN A 39 -5.73 2.48 -17.69
CA ASN A 39 -5.09 3.44 -18.57
C ASN A 39 -3.55 3.27 -18.61
N ASP A 40 -2.96 2.68 -17.57
CA ASP A 40 -1.53 2.43 -17.41
C ASP A 40 -1.27 0.97 -16.97
N PRO A 41 -1.54 -0.02 -17.84
CA PRO A 41 -1.38 -1.44 -17.51
C PRO A 41 0.07 -1.85 -17.23
N GLU A 42 1.05 -1.04 -17.66
CA GLU A 42 2.47 -1.25 -17.43
C GLU A 42 2.96 -0.59 -16.12
N GLU A 43 2.08 0.07 -15.36
CA GLU A 43 2.36 0.68 -14.06
C GLU A 43 3.54 1.69 -14.11
N MET A 44 3.61 2.47 -15.19
CA MET A 44 4.73 3.38 -15.45
C MET A 44 4.57 4.74 -14.75
N HIS A 45 3.36 5.10 -14.32
CA HIS A 45 3.04 6.41 -13.78
C HIS A 45 2.48 6.31 -12.36
N ASN A 46 3.28 6.70 -11.36
CA ASN A 46 2.81 6.77 -9.97
C ASN A 46 1.90 8.00 -9.76
N LEU A 47 0.62 7.76 -9.50
CA LEU A 47 -0.43 8.77 -9.28
C LEU A 47 -0.65 9.11 -7.80
N PHE A 48 0.08 8.50 -6.86
CA PHE A 48 -0.19 8.60 -5.42
C PHE A 48 -0.16 10.06 -4.91
N TYR A 49 0.73 10.86 -5.49
CA TYR A 49 0.96 12.26 -5.10
C TYR A 49 0.17 13.27 -5.95
N ASP A 50 -0.62 12.81 -6.92
CA ASP A 50 -1.48 13.69 -7.71
C ASP A 50 -2.80 13.97 -6.93
N PRO A 51 -3.10 15.25 -6.60
CA PRO A 51 -4.31 15.61 -5.86
C PRO A 51 -5.62 15.21 -6.56
N GLN A 52 -5.62 15.04 -7.88
CA GLN A 52 -6.81 14.61 -8.63
C GLN A 52 -7.28 13.21 -8.21
N TYR A 53 -6.36 12.39 -7.69
CA TYR A 53 -6.63 11.02 -7.27
C TYR A 53 -6.87 10.87 -5.77
N ASN A 54 -7.00 11.97 -5.01
CA ASN A 54 -7.19 11.91 -3.55
C ASN A 54 -8.42 11.09 -3.13
N SER A 55 -9.52 11.20 -3.86
CA SER A 55 -10.75 10.44 -3.56
C SER A 55 -10.50 8.93 -3.65
N ILE A 56 -9.97 8.44 -4.77
CA ILE A 56 -9.73 7.01 -4.98
C ILE A 56 -8.59 6.48 -4.09
N LYS A 57 -7.54 7.29 -3.88
CA LYS A 57 -6.45 6.97 -2.94
C LYS A 57 -6.99 6.73 -1.54
N LYS A 58 -7.83 7.64 -1.03
CA LYS A 58 -8.40 7.53 0.32
C LYS A 58 -9.32 6.32 0.45
N GLU A 59 -10.16 6.08 -0.56
CA GLU A 59 -11.04 4.91 -0.61
C GLU A 59 -10.25 3.59 -0.53
N MET A 60 -9.21 3.45 -1.36
CA MET A 60 -8.40 2.22 -1.39
C MET A 60 -7.55 2.03 -0.13
N LEU A 61 -7.05 3.11 0.47
CA LEU A 61 -6.32 3.04 1.74
C LEU A 61 -7.23 2.56 2.87
N GLU A 62 -8.48 3.02 2.94
CA GLU A 62 -9.44 2.54 3.96
C GLU A 62 -9.85 1.08 3.75
N GLU A 63 -9.99 0.63 2.51
CA GLU A 63 -10.19 -0.81 2.24
C GLU A 63 -9.02 -1.66 2.70
N MET A 64 -7.80 -1.27 2.31
CA MET A 64 -6.58 -1.95 2.73
C MET A 64 -6.49 -1.98 4.26
N ARG A 65 -6.73 -0.85 4.92
CA ARG A 65 -6.73 -0.74 6.38
C ARG A 65 -7.77 -1.64 7.02
N THR A 66 -8.98 -1.71 6.47
CA THR A 66 -10.05 -2.59 6.98
C THR A 66 -9.61 -4.04 6.95
N GLU A 67 -8.97 -4.48 5.87
CA GLU A 67 -8.45 -5.84 5.77
C GLU A 67 -7.24 -6.06 6.70
N MET A 68 -6.35 -5.09 6.84
CA MET A 68 -5.22 -5.13 7.78
C MET A 68 -5.71 -5.27 9.23
N LYS A 69 -6.75 -4.55 9.63
CA LYS A 69 -7.40 -4.73 10.94
C LYS A 69 -7.92 -6.15 11.12
N ARG A 70 -8.61 -6.68 10.11
CA ARG A 70 -9.17 -8.04 10.13
C ARG A 70 -8.08 -9.11 10.34
N LEU A 71 -6.90 -8.87 9.78
CA LEU A 71 -5.74 -9.76 9.86
C LEU A 71 -4.86 -9.51 11.11
N ASN A 72 -5.17 -8.49 11.92
CA ASN A 72 -4.30 -8.00 12.99
C ASN A 72 -2.88 -7.66 12.48
N ASP A 73 -2.81 -6.99 11.33
CA ASP A 73 -1.54 -6.57 10.74
C ASP A 73 -0.89 -5.46 11.59
N PRO A 74 0.38 -5.61 12.01
CA PRO A 74 1.06 -4.61 12.85
C PRO A 74 1.26 -3.25 12.14
N LEU A 75 1.16 -3.19 10.81
CA LEU A 75 1.33 -1.95 10.05
C LEU A 75 0.05 -1.14 9.89
N GLU A 76 -1.09 -1.62 10.38
CA GLU A 76 -2.40 -0.96 10.23
C GLU A 76 -2.40 0.48 10.73
N ASN A 77 -1.76 0.72 11.88
CA ASN A 77 -1.65 2.05 12.47
C ASN A 77 -0.90 3.05 11.58
N TRP A 78 0.01 2.59 10.74
CA TRP A 78 0.74 3.45 9.81
C TRP A 78 -0.15 3.89 8.65
N VAL A 79 -0.93 2.95 8.10
CA VAL A 79 -1.92 3.26 7.05
C VAL A 79 -2.97 4.25 7.56
N TYR A 80 -3.44 4.08 8.80
CA TYR A 80 -4.37 5.00 9.44
C TYR A 80 -3.84 6.45 9.47
N ARG A 81 -2.56 6.64 9.81
CA ARG A 81 -1.95 7.98 9.84
C ARG A 81 -1.90 8.63 8.46
N ILE A 82 -1.55 7.87 7.42
CA ILE A 82 -1.54 8.41 6.05
C ILE A 82 -2.93 8.88 5.64
N ILE A 83 -3.98 8.12 5.96
CA ILE A 83 -5.37 8.49 5.63
C ILE A 83 -5.78 9.83 6.27
N ASP A 84 -5.27 10.12 7.48
CA ASP A 84 -5.54 11.35 8.21
C ASP A 84 -4.72 12.56 7.69
N GLU A 85 -3.65 12.31 6.93
CA GLU A 85 -2.73 13.34 6.39
C GLU A 85 -3.04 13.76 4.94
N ILE A 86 -3.90 13.02 4.23
CA ILE A 86 -4.26 13.24 2.80
C ILE A 86 -5.61 13.92 2.57
#